data_AF-A0A2V7NF22-F1
#
_entry.id   AF-A0A2V7NF22-F1
#
_cell.length_a   1.000
_cell.length_b   1.000
_cell.length_c   1.000
_cell.angle_alpha   90.00
_cell.angle_beta   90.00
_cell.angle_gamma   90.00
#
_symmetry.space_group_name_H-M   'P 1'
#
loop_
_entity.id
_entity.type
_entity.pdbx_description
1 polymer ?
#
loop_
_entity_poly.entity_id
_entity_poly.type
_entity_poly.pdbx_seq_one_letter_code
_entity_poly.pdbx_strand_id
1 'polypeptide(L)'
;MSVRPSVRLMGAPFPGQERAKHMGELKRGDERWDVYIEMQPDAEVGGGAVRGRVHFVSGERRRTTGWIFLEWSEREIQDRFGEFSAVELWHFVTALDG
;
A
#
# COMPACT_ATOMS: atom_id res chain seq x y z
N MET A 1 10.51 1.59 34.94
CA MET A 1 9.97 0.42 34.23
C MET A 1 9.08 0.95 33.11
N SER A 2 9.63 1.12 31.89
CA SER A 2 8.88 1.71 30.77
C SER A 2 8.25 0.57 29.97
N VAL A 3 6.92 0.47 30.03
CA VAL A 3 6.16 -0.42 29.15
C VAL A 3 6.31 0.13 27.74
N ARG A 4 6.99 -0.59 26.85
CA ARG A 4 6.98 -0.27 25.43
C ARG A 4 5.56 -0.55 24.94
N PRO A 5 4.83 0.41 24.35
CA PRO A 5 3.58 0.08 23.71
C PRO A 5 3.91 -0.89 22.57
N SER A 6 3.35 -2.11 22.63
CA SER A 6 3.26 -2.97 21.46
C SER A 6 2.68 -2.14 20.34
N VAL A 7 3.49 -1.84 19.32
CA VAL A 7 3.01 -1.27 18.07
C VAL A 7 2.07 -2.32 17.50
N ARG A 8 0.76 -2.14 17.75
CA ARG A 8 -0.23 -2.58 16.77
C ARG A 8 0.27 -2.00 15.46
N LEU A 9 0.45 -2.82 14.44
CA LEU A 9 0.67 -2.38 13.06
C LEU A 9 -0.60 -1.64 12.63
N MET A 10 -0.84 -0.45 13.18
CA MET A 10 -1.77 0.51 12.62
C MET A 10 -1.11 0.91 11.31
N GLY A 11 -1.59 0.32 10.21
CA GLY A 11 -1.18 0.70 8.87
C GLY A 11 -1.24 2.23 8.76
N ALA A 12 -0.24 2.82 8.12
CA ALA A 12 -0.17 4.26 7.97
C ALA A 12 -1.46 4.79 7.30
N PRO A 13 -1.95 5.97 7.68
CA PRO A 13 -3.19 6.51 7.11
C PRO A 13 -3.05 6.69 5.60
N PHE A 14 -4.17 6.50 4.89
CA PHE A 14 -4.26 6.83 3.48
C PHE A 14 -3.99 8.33 3.28
N PRO A 15 -3.01 8.72 2.46
CA PRO A 15 -2.57 10.12 2.34
C PRO A 15 -3.50 10.99 1.48
N GLY A 16 -4.58 10.41 0.93
CA GLY A 16 -5.45 11.07 -0.04
C GLY A 16 -5.02 10.83 -1.49
N GLN A 17 -5.93 11.10 -2.43
CA GLN A 17 -5.72 10.86 -3.87
C GLN A 17 -4.66 11.78 -4.48
N GLU A 18 -4.38 12.93 -3.87
CA GLU A 18 -3.35 13.87 -4.33
C GLU A 18 -1.93 13.31 -4.14
N ARG A 19 -1.78 12.36 -3.21
CA ARG A 19 -0.48 11.79 -2.81
C ARG A 19 -0.36 10.29 -3.09
N ALA A 20 -1.39 9.68 -3.68
CA ALA A 20 -1.40 8.27 -4.04
C ALA A 20 -2.10 8.07 -5.38
N LYS A 21 -1.49 7.27 -6.27
CA LYS A 21 -2.03 6.99 -7.59
C LYS A 21 -3.09 5.90 -7.52
N HIS A 22 -4.27 6.13 -8.10
CA HIS A 22 -5.29 5.10 -8.24
C HIS A 22 -4.88 4.07 -9.29
N MET A 23 -4.90 2.80 -8.91
CA MET A 23 -4.43 1.69 -9.74
C MET A 23 -5.55 0.77 -10.22
N GLY A 24 -6.75 0.91 -9.65
CA GLY A 24 -7.91 0.12 -10.04
C GLY A 24 -8.75 -0.28 -8.85
N GLU A 25 -9.66 -1.20 -9.11
CA GLU A 25 -10.66 -1.63 -8.13
C GLU A 25 -10.61 -3.14 -7.96
N LEU A 26 -10.70 -3.58 -6.71
CA LEU A 26 -10.76 -4.97 -6.32
C LEU A 26 -12.16 -5.31 -5.81
N LYS A 27 -12.90 -6.14 -6.56
CA LYS A 27 -14.27 -6.59 -6.25
C LYS A 27 -14.31 -8.09 -5.96
N ARG A 28 -15.07 -8.52 -4.94
CA ARG A 28 -15.39 -9.93 -4.66
C ARG A 28 -16.67 -10.03 -3.85
N GLY A 29 -17.72 -10.60 -4.43
CA GLY A 29 -19.04 -10.59 -3.83
C GLY A 29 -19.50 -9.15 -3.58
N ASP A 30 -19.88 -8.85 -2.34
CA ASP A 30 -20.32 -7.52 -1.92
C ASP A 30 -19.17 -6.62 -1.44
N GLU A 31 -17.94 -7.16 -1.33
CA GLU A 31 -16.77 -6.36 -0.95
C GLU A 31 -16.13 -5.68 -2.17
N ARG A 32 -15.81 -4.39 -2.00
CA ARG A 32 -15.14 -3.55 -2.97
C ARG A 32 -14.06 -2.72 -2.29
N TRP A 33 -12.88 -2.66 -2.90
CA TRP A 33 -11.78 -1.77 -2.52
C TRP A 33 -11.27 -1.00 -3.72
N ASP A 34 -11.16 0.32 -3.60
CA ASP A 34 -10.34 1.10 -4.52
C ASP A 34 -8.87 0.97 -4.08
N VAL A 35 -7.98 0.68 -5.04
CA VAL A 35 -6.57 0.36 -4.78
C VAL A 35 -5.71 1.52 -5.23
N TYR A 36 -4.84 1.98 -4.33
CA TYR A 36 -3.92 3.09 -4.57
C TYR A 36 -2.48 2.69 -4.24
N ILE A 37 -1.51 3.32 -4.92
CA ILE A 37 -0.09 3.25 -4.55
C ILE A 37 0.37 4.63 -4.11
N GLU A 38 0.92 4.71 -2.91
CA GLU A 38 1.71 5.86 -2.48
C GLU A 38 3.18 5.59 -2.80
N MET A 39 3.81 6.55 -3.48
CA MET A 39 5.23 6.52 -3.83
C MET A 39 5.93 7.72 -3.21
N GLN A 40 7.16 7.53 -2.74
CA GLN A 40 7.98 8.63 -2.29
C GLN A 40 9.47 8.30 -2.45
N PRO A 41 10.33 9.32 -2.59
CA PRO A 41 11.77 9.11 -2.54
C PRO A 41 12.18 8.39 -1.26
N ASP A 42 13.13 7.47 -1.40
CA ASP A 42 13.81 6.83 -0.28
C ASP A 42 15.11 7.58 -0.01
N ALA A 43 15.17 8.27 1.13
CA ALA A 43 16.35 9.05 1.52
C ALA A 43 17.45 8.19 2.15
N GLU A 44 17.15 6.95 2.54
CA GLU A 44 18.09 6.02 3.17
C GLU A 44 18.91 5.28 2.12
N VAL A 45 18.33 5.06 0.93
CA VAL A 45 19.00 4.45 -0.21
C VAL A 45 19.60 5.54 -1.11
N GLY A 46 20.93 5.68 -1.07
CA GLY A 46 21.65 6.59 -1.94
C GLY A 46 21.33 6.34 -3.43
N GLY A 47 21.25 7.42 -4.22
CA GLY A 47 20.97 7.33 -5.66
C GLY A 47 19.53 7.64 -6.07
N GLY A 48 18.65 8.02 -5.14
CA GLY A 48 17.30 8.51 -5.47
C GLY A 48 16.29 7.40 -5.75
N ALA A 49 16.42 6.26 -5.07
CA ALA A 49 15.41 5.20 -5.15
C ALA A 49 14.03 5.70 -4.69
N VAL A 50 12.99 4.99 -5.10
CA VAL A 50 11.59 5.26 -4.78
C VAL A 50 11.04 4.06 -4.03
N ARG A 51 10.34 4.31 -2.93
CA ARG A 51 9.59 3.28 -2.20
C ARG A 51 8.11 3.39 -2.48
N GLY A 52 7.44 2.25 -2.52
CA GLY A 52 6.00 2.15 -2.78
C GLY A 52 5.27 1.33 -1.72
N ARG A 53 4.05 1.76 -1.37
CA ARG A 53 3.11 0.98 -0.54
C ARG A 53 1.71 1.03 -1.12
N VAL A 54 0.93 -0.03 -0.87
CA VAL A 54 -0.43 -0.18 -1.37
C VAL A 54 -1.43 0.21 -0.28
N HIS A 55 -2.45 0.95 -0.70
CA HIS A 55 -3.60 1.32 0.12
C HIS A 55 -4.87 0.77 -0.50
N PHE A 56 -5.68 0.10 0.32
CA PHE A 56 -7.02 -0.36 -0.02
C PHE A 56 -8.02 0.52 0.72
N VAL A 57 -8.93 1.15 -0.03
CA VAL A 57 -9.93 2.09 0.50
C VAL A 57 -11.35 1.60 0.18
N SER A 58 -12.23 1.54 1.18
CA SER A 58 -13.64 1.17 1.01
C SER A 58 -14.50 1.98 1.98
N GLY A 59 -15.03 3.12 1.51
CA GLY A 59 -15.69 4.10 2.38
C GLY A 59 -14.77 4.52 3.52
N GLU A 60 -15.18 4.22 4.77
CA GLU A 60 -14.37 4.50 5.96
C GLU A 60 -13.33 3.42 6.30
N ARG A 61 -13.37 2.25 5.65
CA ARG A 61 -12.38 1.18 5.85
C ARG A 61 -11.11 1.51 5.08
N ARG A 62 -9.96 1.45 5.76
CA ARG A 62 -8.64 1.60 5.15
C ARG A 62 -7.77 0.43 5.58
N ARG A 63 -7.03 -0.16 4.63
CA ARG A 63 -5.97 -1.14 4.89
C ARG A 63 -4.74 -0.76 4.10
N THR A 64 -3.57 -0.83 4.70
CA THR A 64 -2.34 -0.30 4.11
C THR A 64 -1.20 -1.27 4.37
N THR A 65 -0.42 -1.56 3.32
CA THR A 65 0.80 -2.37 3.45
C THR A 65 1.93 -1.57 4.09
N GLY A 66 3.02 -2.24 4.47
CA GLY A 66 4.31 -1.57 4.60
C GLY A 66 4.82 -1.04 3.25
N TRP A 67 6.03 -0.47 3.23
CA TRP A 67 6.76 -0.18 2.00
C TRP A 67 7.23 -1.50 1.37
N ILE A 68 6.46 -2.03 0.42
CA ILE A 68 6.68 -3.36 -0.20
C ILE A 68 7.41 -3.26 -1.54
N PHE A 69 7.56 -2.05 -2.09
CA PHE A 69 8.38 -1.78 -3.27
C PHE A 69 9.57 -0.90 -2.91
N LEU A 70 10.70 -1.16 -3.54
CA LEU A 70 11.87 -0.31 -3.57
C LEU A 70 12.51 -0.45 -4.95
N GLU A 71 12.33 0.56 -5.79
CA GLU A 71 12.77 0.55 -7.19
C GLU A 71 13.43 1.89 -7.54
N TRP A 72 14.04 2.01 -8.72
CA TRP A 72 14.76 3.23 -9.11
C TRP A 72 13.85 4.31 -9.71
N SER A 73 12.60 3.97 -10.00
CA SER A 73 11.62 4.91 -10.54
C SER A 73 10.18 4.57 -10.13
N GLU A 74 9.31 5.58 -10.14
CA GLU A 74 7.87 5.39 -9.97
C GLU A 74 7.25 4.50 -11.06
N ARG A 75 7.84 4.49 -12.26
CA ARG A 75 7.38 3.65 -13.37
C ARG A 75 7.61 2.17 -13.07
N GLU A 76 8.80 1.81 -12.60
CA GLU A 76 9.11 0.43 -12.22
C GLU A 76 8.19 -0.06 -11.09
N ILE A 77 7.87 0.79 -10.11
CA ILE A 77 6.89 0.44 -9.08
C ILE A 77 5.53 0.12 -9.69
N GLN A 78 5.07 0.89 -10.67
CA GLN A 78 3.79 0.66 -11.33
C GLN A 78 3.83 -0.62 -12.18
N ASP A 79 4.92 -0.86 -12.89
CA ASP A 79 5.12 -2.08 -13.69
C ASP A 79 5.12 -3.31 -12.77
N ARG A 80 5.88 -3.27 -11.65
CA ARG A 80 5.89 -4.31 -10.60
C ARG A 80 4.51 -4.50 -9.95
N PHE A 81 3.75 -3.42 -9.74
CA PHE A 81 2.39 -3.55 -9.24
C PHE A 81 1.50 -4.28 -10.25
N GLY A 82 1.67 -4.01 -11.54
CA GLY A 82 0.93 -4.67 -12.63
C GLY A 82 1.17 -6.19 -12.70
N GLU A 83 2.22 -6.70 -12.04
CA GLU A 83 2.48 -8.14 -11.92
C GLU A 83 1.55 -8.83 -10.91
N PHE A 84 0.94 -8.09 -9.98
CA PHE A 84 0.01 -8.68 -9.02
C PHE A 84 -1.31 -9.06 -9.69
N SER A 85 -1.72 -10.30 -9.49
CA SER A 85 -3.07 -10.73 -9.78
C SER A 85 -4.07 -10.15 -8.76
N ALA A 86 -5.35 -10.07 -9.16
CA ALA A 86 -6.43 -9.72 -8.24
C ALA A 86 -6.51 -10.67 -7.04
N VAL A 87 -6.13 -11.95 -7.20
CA VAL A 87 -6.14 -12.93 -6.11
C VAL A 87 -5.08 -12.60 -5.06
N GLU A 88 -3.87 -12.23 -5.48
CA GLU A 88 -2.80 -11.80 -4.57
C GLU A 88 -3.17 -10.51 -3.84
N LEU A 89 -3.78 -9.54 -4.54
CA LEU A 89 -4.30 -8.33 -3.91
C LEU A 89 -5.38 -8.63 -2.86
N TRP A 90 -6.24 -9.61 -3.12
CA TRP A 90 -7.21 -10.11 -2.13
C TRP A 90 -6.53 -10.72 -0.91
N HIS A 91 -5.45 -11.49 -1.10
CA HIS A 91 -4.70 -12.03 0.03
C HIS A 91 -4.08 -10.93 0.89
N PHE A 92 -3.53 -9.87 0.30
CA PHE A 92 -3.03 -8.73 1.07
C PHE A 92 -4.12 -8.06 1.89
N VAL A 93 -5.23 -7.67 1.26
CA VAL A 93 -6.29 -6.94 1.98
C VAL A 93 -6.85 -7.79 3.12
N THR A 94 -7.04 -9.09 2.92
CA THR A 94 -7.48 -10.01 3.98
C THR A 94 -6.45 -10.17 5.10
N ALA A 95 -5.16 -10.29 4.78
CA ALA A 95 -4.10 -10.41 5.78
C ALA A 95 -3.92 -9.15 6.65
N LEU A 96 -4.30 -7.99 6.11
CA LEU A 96 -4.26 -6.70 6.82
C LEU A 96 -5.46 -6.45 7.73
N ASP A 97 -6.46 -7.35 7.76
CA ASP A 97 -7.65 -7.18 8.60
C ASP A 97 -7.38 -7.32 10.11
N GLY A 98 -6.31 -8.04 10.48
CA GLY A 98 -5.96 -8.32 11.87
C GLY A 98 -6.92 -9.30 12.52
#